data_AF-A0A7S1BYD5-F1
#
_entry.id   AF-A0A7S1BYD5-F1
#
_cell.length_a   1.000
_cell.length_b   1.000
_cell.length_c   1.000
_cell.angle_alpha   90.00
_cell.angle_beta   90.00
_cell.angle_gamma   90.00
#
_symmetry.space_group_name_H-M   'P 1'
#
loop_
_entity.id
_entity.type
_entity.pdbx_description
1 polymer ?
#
loop_
_entity_poly.entity_id
_entity_poly.type
_entity_poly.pdbx_seq_one_letter_code
_entity_poly.pdbx_strand_id
1 'polypeptide(L)'
;AARGVRVRGGGVVSERRLRERWFGSFDGGSDAEYGSVWKHDAVDADHEEFGVESVNSVIRRTTELVLEVEKELSSESSDDGSLERWDCVLVAHGDVLQILQTAFQKVDGRTHRSLKHLETATIRTLALAP
;
A
#
# COMPACT_ATOMS: atom_id res chain seq x y z
N ALA A 1 10.89 25.87 -21.90
CA ALA A 1 11.68 24.73 -21.41
C ALA A 1 10.85 24.01 -20.36
N ALA A 2 10.61 22.71 -20.50
CA ALA A 2 9.96 21.93 -19.46
C ALA A 2 10.82 22.02 -18.20
N ARG A 3 10.29 22.63 -17.13
CA ARG A 3 10.94 22.61 -15.82
C ARG A 3 11.07 21.14 -15.42
N GLY A 4 12.29 20.67 -15.18
CA GLY A 4 12.52 19.32 -14.69
C GLY A 4 11.76 19.08 -13.39
N VAL A 5 11.25 17.86 -13.20
CA VAL A 5 10.64 17.45 -11.93
C VAL A 5 11.78 17.31 -10.92
N ARG A 6 11.66 17.99 -9.77
CA ARG A 6 12.59 17.81 -8.67
C ARG A 6 12.34 16.44 -8.05
N VAL A 7 13.42 15.69 -7.85
CA VAL A 7 13.36 14.34 -7.30
C VAL A 7 14.12 14.31 -5.98
N ARG A 8 13.48 13.81 -4.93
CA ARG A 8 14.06 13.71 -3.59
C ARG A 8 15.02 12.53 -3.49
N GLY A 9 16.16 12.71 -2.83
CA GLY A 9 17.02 11.60 -2.34
C GLY A 9 17.53 10.61 -3.41
N GLY A 10 17.67 11.02 -4.67
CA GLY A 10 18.13 10.13 -5.76
C GLY A 10 17.02 9.30 -6.43
N GLY A 11 15.76 9.47 -6.02
CA GLY A 11 14.58 9.02 -6.76
C GLY A 11 13.85 7.83 -6.17
N VAL A 12 14.51 6.70 -5.98
CA VAL A 12 13.85 5.46 -5.56
C VAL A 12 14.38 5.01 -4.20
N VAL A 13 13.47 4.80 -3.26
CA VAL A 13 13.75 4.21 -1.94
C VAL A 13 13.09 2.83 -1.87
N SER A 14 13.88 1.80 -1.60
CA SER A 14 13.39 0.43 -1.46
C SER A 14 12.78 0.21 -0.07
N GLU A 15 11.54 -0.26 -0.02
CA GLU A 15 10.81 -0.45 1.24
C GLU A 15 10.23 -1.86 1.33
N ARG A 16 10.58 -2.58 2.41
CA ARG A 16 10.12 -3.96 2.62
C ARG A 16 8.64 -4.03 2.95
N ARG A 17 8.08 -3.00 3.59
CA ARG A 17 6.65 -2.88 3.90
C ARG A 17 5.76 -2.71 2.67
N LEU A 18 6.33 -2.58 1.47
CA LEU A 18 5.62 -2.60 0.19
C LEU A 18 5.71 -3.94 -0.55
N ARG A 19 6.44 -4.94 -0.02
CA ARG A 19 6.47 -6.29 -0.62
C ARG A 19 5.07 -6.88 -0.66
N GLU A 20 4.87 -7.76 -1.63
CA GLU A 20 3.65 -8.57 -1.75
C GLU A 20 3.30 -9.22 -0.41
N ARG A 21 2.00 -9.40 -0.19
CA ARG A 21 1.47 -10.13 0.95
C ARG A 21 2.03 -11.55 0.95
N TRP A 22 2.41 -12.03 2.12
CA TRP A 22 2.85 -13.41 2.26
C TRP A 22 1.65 -14.37 2.20
N PHE A 23 1.62 -15.27 1.22
CA PHE A 23 0.51 -16.24 1.04
C PHE A 23 0.75 -17.60 1.72
N GLY A 24 1.69 -17.67 2.66
CA GLY A 24 1.91 -18.86 3.46
C GLY A 24 2.29 -20.06 2.59
N SER A 25 1.53 -21.15 2.75
CA SER A 25 1.73 -22.39 1.99
C SER A 25 1.44 -22.26 0.49
N PHE A 26 0.82 -21.16 0.04
CA PHE A 26 0.50 -20.89 -1.36
C PHE A 26 1.46 -19.87 -2.00
N ASP A 27 2.46 -19.38 -1.28
CA ASP A 27 3.41 -18.39 -1.81
C ASP A 27 4.19 -18.95 -3.01
N GLY A 28 4.27 -18.16 -4.09
CA GLY A 28 4.85 -18.62 -5.36
C GLY A 28 4.02 -19.65 -6.15
N GLY A 29 2.81 -19.97 -5.67
CA GLY A 29 1.82 -20.80 -6.36
C GLY A 29 1.10 -20.07 -7.49
N SER A 30 0.02 -20.67 -7.98
CA SER A 30 -0.83 -20.09 -9.01
C SER A 30 -1.87 -19.14 -8.41
N ASP A 31 -2.28 -18.10 -9.16
CA ASP A 31 -3.34 -17.16 -8.77
C ASP A 31 -4.66 -17.84 -8.35
N ALA A 32 -4.92 -19.05 -8.87
CA ALA A 32 -6.11 -19.83 -8.52
C ALA A 32 -6.14 -20.23 -7.03
N GLU A 33 -4.96 -20.39 -6.40
CA GLU A 33 -4.82 -20.82 -5.01
C GLU A 33 -5.13 -19.67 -4.03
N TYR A 34 -4.87 -18.42 -4.43
CA TYR A 34 -5.18 -17.22 -3.62
C TYR A 34 -6.68 -17.01 -3.41
N GLY A 35 -7.51 -17.51 -4.33
CA GLY A 35 -8.96 -17.47 -4.18
C GLY A 35 -9.49 -18.17 -2.93
N SER A 36 -8.74 -19.15 -2.39
CA SER A 36 -9.09 -19.78 -1.10
C SER A 36 -8.80 -18.84 0.07
N VAL A 37 -7.64 -18.18 0.09
CA VAL A 37 -7.24 -17.21 1.11
C VAL A 37 -8.22 -16.04 1.17
N TRP A 38 -8.60 -15.50 0.01
CA TRP A 38 -9.55 -14.38 -0.06
C TRP A 38 -10.94 -14.69 0.49
N LYS A 39 -11.37 -15.95 0.45
CA LYS A 39 -12.64 -16.36 1.08
C LYS A 39 -12.56 -16.30 2.60
N HIS A 40 -11.42 -16.66 3.18
CA HIS A 40 -11.18 -16.56 4.61
C HIS A 40 -11.03 -15.08 5.02
N ASP A 41 -10.32 -14.29 4.20
CA ASP A 41 -10.21 -12.84 4.41
C ASP A 41 -11.58 -12.16 4.48
N ALA A 42 -12.54 -12.58 3.66
CA ALA A 42 -13.88 -11.99 3.65
C ALA A 42 -14.67 -12.26 4.94
N VAL A 43 -14.28 -13.27 5.71
CA VAL A 43 -14.92 -13.64 6.99
C VAL A 43 -14.22 -12.95 8.15
N ASP A 44 -12.89 -13.02 8.17
CA ASP A 44 -12.02 -12.53 9.25
C ASP A 44 -10.77 -11.86 8.64
N ALA A 45 -10.51 -10.58 8.93
CA ALA A 45 -9.33 -9.88 8.41
C ALA A 45 -8.05 -10.17 9.21
N ASP A 46 -8.16 -10.82 10.37
CA ASP A 46 -7.05 -11.19 11.23
C ASP A 46 -6.64 -12.66 11.09
N HIS A 47 -7.32 -13.44 10.22
CA HIS A 47 -6.97 -14.85 10.05
C HIS A 47 -5.56 -15.02 9.48
N GLU A 48 -4.93 -16.11 9.90
CA GLU A 48 -3.60 -16.53 9.47
C GLU A 48 -3.62 -17.99 8.99
N GLU A 49 -4.77 -18.48 8.51
CA GLU A 49 -4.91 -19.86 8.03
C GLU A 49 -3.90 -20.12 6.89
N PHE A 50 -3.34 -21.32 6.84
CA PHE A 50 -2.26 -21.70 5.90
C PHE A 50 -0.93 -20.94 6.09
N GLY A 51 -0.80 -20.16 7.18
CA GLY A 51 0.38 -19.35 7.49
C GLY A 51 0.46 -18.06 6.65
N VAL A 52 -0.69 -17.55 6.19
CA VAL A 52 -0.76 -16.29 5.44
C VAL A 52 -0.51 -15.10 6.37
N GLU A 53 0.02 -14.01 5.81
CA GLU A 53 -0.06 -12.71 6.46
C GLU A 53 -1.52 -12.24 6.48
N SER A 54 -2.03 -11.79 7.62
CA SER A 54 -3.40 -11.31 7.72
C SER A 54 -3.60 -9.97 7.00
N VAL A 55 -4.84 -9.70 6.55
CA VAL A 55 -5.18 -8.43 5.89
C VAL A 55 -4.88 -7.24 6.80
N ASN A 56 -5.24 -7.34 8.09
CA ASN A 56 -4.96 -6.29 9.06
C ASN A 56 -3.46 -6.11 9.31
N SER A 57 -2.64 -7.16 9.16
CA SER A 57 -1.19 -7.02 9.21
C SER A 57 -0.65 -6.21 8.03
N VAL A 58 -1.15 -6.46 6.82
CA VAL A 58 -0.82 -5.67 5.62
C VAL A 58 -1.23 -4.21 5.80
N ILE A 59 -2.45 -3.94 6.30
CA ILE A 59 -2.92 -2.57 6.61
C ILE A 59 -1.94 -1.89 7.55
N ARG A 60 -1.58 -2.54 8.66
CA ARG A 60 -0.69 -1.98 9.67
C ARG A 60 0.66 -1.56 9.09
N ARG A 61 1.38 -2.50 8.44
CA ARG A 61 2.72 -2.20 7.92
C ARG A 61 2.71 -1.13 6.82
N THR A 62 1.66 -1.08 6.01
CA THR A 62 1.58 -0.11 4.90
C THR A 62 1.15 1.27 5.37
N THR A 63 0.23 1.37 6.33
CA THR A 63 -0.17 2.65 6.93
C THR A 63 0.94 3.25 7.81
N GLU A 64 1.68 2.43 8.57
CA GLU A 64 2.87 2.87 9.31
C GLU A 64 3.91 3.50 8.38
N LEU A 65 4.16 2.87 7.22
CA LEU A 65 5.02 3.44 6.19
C LEU A 65 4.51 4.81 5.71
N VAL A 66 3.22 4.94 5.40
CA VAL A 66 2.68 6.22 4.92
C VAL A 66 2.85 7.31 5.97
N LEU A 67 2.56 7.03 7.24
CA LEU A 67 2.75 7.98 8.34
C LEU A 67 4.22 8.40 8.50
N GLU A 68 5.16 7.47 8.35
CA GLU A 68 6.58 7.78 8.38
C GLU A 68 7.00 8.67 7.21
N VAL A 69 6.54 8.35 5.99
CA VAL A 69 6.82 9.15 4.80
C VAL A 69 6.22 10.55 4.92
N GLU A 70 4.97 10.67 5.39
CA GLU A 70 4.33 11.97 5.62
C GLU A 70 5.11 12.81 6.63
N LYS A 71 5.55 12.19 7.74
CA LYS A 71 6.34 12.87 8.76
C LYS A 71 7.68 13.35 8.20
N GLU A 72 8.37 12.52 7.42
CA GLU A 72 9.65 12.85 6.81
C GLU A 72 9.50 14.03 5.83
N LEU A 73 8.53 13.94 4.91
CA LEU A 73 8.30 14.95 3.88
C LEU A 73 7.76 16.28 4.44
N SER A 74 7.02 16.25 5.55
CA SER A 74 6.50 17.47 6.19
C SER A 74 7.54 18.21 7.03
N SER A 75 8.69 17.58 7.31
CA SER A 75 9.78 18.19 8.09
C SER A 75 10.74 19.04 7.25
N GLU A 76 10.57 19.05 5.93
CA GLU A 76 11.44 19.78 5.00
C GLU A 76 10.92 21.20 4.75
N SER A 77 11.74 22.18 5.10
CA SER A 77 11.53 23.60 4.81
C SER A 77 12.43 24.04 3.66
N SER A 78 11.89 24.87 2.77
CA SER A 78 12.66 25.57 1.75
C SER A 78 13.57 26.64 2.37
N ASP A 79 14.61 27.07 1.65
CA ASP A 79 15.49 28.18 2.05
C ASP A 79 14.75 29.50 2.33
N ASP A 80 13.55 29.68 1.76
CA ASP A 80 12.69 30.85 1.98
C ASP A 80 11.69 30.70 3.15
N GLY A 81 11.75 29.58 3.88
CA GLY A 81 10.87 29.27 5.00
C GLY A 81 9.49 28.71 4.62
N SER A 82 9.22 28.47 3.33
CA SER A 82 8.00 27.78 2.90
C SER A 82 8.08 26.26 3.09
N LEU A 83 6.95 25.63 3.42
CA LEU A 83 6.84 24.17 3.48
C LEU A 83 6.88 23.59 2.06
N GLU A 84 7.78 22.65 1.82
CA GLU A 84 7.82 21.93 0.55
C GLU A 84 6.68 20.91 0.49
N ARG A 85 6.03 20.82 -0.68
CA ARG A 85 5.02 19.80 -0.94
C ARG A 85 5.58 18.76 -1.90
N TRP A 86 5.48 17.50 -1.50
CA TRP A 86 5.98 16.36 -2.25
C TRP A 86 4.84 15.42 -2.62
N ASP A 87 4.84 14.96 -3.87
CA ASP A 87 4.03 13.82 -4.29
C ASP A 87 4.84 12.53 -4.12
N CYS A 88 4.32 11.58 -3.35
CA CYS A 88 4.93 10.27 -3.17
C CYS A 88 4.23 9.23 -4.04
N VAL A 89 5.01 8.43 -4.78
CA VAL A 89 4.49 7.31 -5.59
C VAL A 89 4.91 6.01 -4.92
N LEU A 90 3.93 5.28 -4.38
CA LEU A 90 4.13 3.93 -3.85
C LEU A 90 4.06 2.92 -4.99
N VAL A 91 5.18 2.25 -5.29
CA VAL A 91 5.27 1.20 -6.31
C VAL A 91 5.34 -0.15 -5.61
N ALA A 92 4.30 -0.97 -5.77
CA ALA A 92 4.14 -2.22 -5.04
C ALA A 92 3.25 -3.21 -5.82
N HIS A 93 2.72 -4.21 -5.12
CA HIS A 93 1.92 -5.29 -5.71
C HIS A 93 0.41 -5.08 -5.53
N GLY A 94 -0.38 -5.81 -6.32
CA GLY A 94 -1.83 -5.63 -6.42
C GLY A 94 -2.56 -5.83 -5.10
N ASP A 95 -2.31 -6.94 -4.39
CA ASP A 95 -3.04 -7.28 -3.16
C ASP A 95 -2.76 -6.27 -2.05
N VAL A 96 -1.48 -5.95 -1.84
CA VAL A 96 -1.01 -4.97 -0.85
C VAL A 96 -1.56 -3.57 -1.10
N LEU A 97 -1.53 -3.09 -2.34
CA LEU A 97 -2.08 -1.77 -2.69
C LEU A 97 -3.60 -1.73 -2.61
N GLN A 98 -4.27 -2.85 -2.87
CA GLN A 98 -5.72 -2.96 -2.76
C GLN A 98 -6.18 -3.04 -1.30
N ILE A 99 -5.41 -3.70 -0.44
CA ILE A 99 -5.63 -3.70 1.01
C ILE A 99 -5.35 -2.32 1.61
N LEU A 100 -4.25 -1.65 1.25
CA LEU A 100 -3.97 -0.27 1.73
C LEU A 100 -5.12 0.70 1.39
N GLN A 101 -5.76 0.53 0.23
CA GLN A 101 -6.92 1.34 -0.14
C GLN A 101 -8.08 1.20 0.86
N THR A 102 -8.31 0.04 1.49
CA THR A 102 -9.41 -0.08 2.47
C THR A 102 -9.19 0.81 3.69
N ALA A 103 -7.95 0.90 4.17
CA ALA A 103 -7.57 1.77 5.27
C ALA A 103 -7.84 3.25 4.93
N PHE A 104 -7.48 3.67 3.72
CA PHE A 104 -7.73 5.03 3.24
C PHE A 104 -9.22 5.32 3.02
N GLN A 105 -9.99 4.32 2.58
CA GLN A 105 -11.44 4.46 2.45
C GLN A 105 -12.20 4.30 3.78
N LYS A 106 -11.49 4.05 4.90
CA LYS A 106 -12.07 3.77 6.22
C LYS A 106 -13.11 2.64 6.17
N VAL A 107 -12.88 1.64 5.33
CA VAL A 107 -13.69 0.43 5.23
C VAL A 107 -12.95 -0.78 5.79
N ASP A 108 -13.70 -1.80 6.17
CA ASP A 108 -13.16 -3.04 6.70
C ASP A 108 -12.26 -3.74 5.67
N GLY A 109 -11.07 -4.18 6.10
CA GLY A 109 -10.10 -4.90 5.27
C GLY A 109 -10.67 -6.16 4.61
N ARG A 110 -11.66 -6.81 5.23
CA ARG A 110 -12.38 -7.95 4.65
C ARG A 110 -13.02 -7.64 3.29
N THR A 111 -13.24 -6.36 3.00
CA THR A 111 -13.86 -5.89 1.76
C THR A 111 -12.84 -5.49 0.69
N HIS A 112 -11.53 -5.71 0.87
CA HIS A 112 -10.49 -5.28 -0.09
C HIS A 112 -10.77 -5.76 -1.52
N ARG A 113 -11.30 -6.97 -1.72
CA ARG A 113 -11.68 -7.50 -3.05
C ARG A 113 -12.91 -6.85 -3.69
N SER A 114 -13.69 -6.10 -2.93
CA SER A 114 -14.82 -5.32 -3.47
C SER A 114 -14.39 -3.99 -4.11
N LEU A 115 -13.17 -3.52 -3.78
CA LEU A 115 -12.61 -2.31 -4.39
C LEU A 115 -12.23 -2.57 -5.85
N LYS A 116 -12.25 -1.50 -6.65
CA LYS A 116 -11.83 -1.57 -8.06
C LYS A 116 -10.40 -2.08 -8.14
N HIS A 117 -10.19 -3.17 -8.88
CA HIS A 117 -8.87 -3.74 -9.09
C HIS A 117 -7.86 -2.71 -9.63
N LEU A 118 -6.60 -2.86 -9.26
CA LEU A 118 -5.50 -2.03 -9.74
C LEU A 118 -4.79 -2.77 -10.87
N GLU A 119 -4.98 -2.31 -12.11
CA GLU A 119 -4.34 -2.90 -13.28
C GLU A 119 -2.82 -2.68 -13.26
N THR A 120 -2.08 -3.64 -13.81
CA THR A 120 -0.62 -3.60 -13.89
C THR A 120 -0.12 -2.30 -14.52
N ALA A 121 0.87 -1.67 -13.89
CA ALA A 121 1.50 -0.42 -14.32
C ALA A 121 0.54 0.78 -14.48
N THR A 122 -0.58 0.78 -13.76
CA THR A 122 -1.46 1.96 -13.65
C THR A 122 -1.22 2.72 -12.35
N ILE A 123 -1.45 4.04 -12.40
CA ILE A 123 -1.36 4.92 -11.22
C ILE A 123 -2.76 5.29 -10.74
N ARG A 124 -2.95 5.34 -9.43
CA ARG A 124 -4.18 5.78 -8.79
C ARG A 124 -3.85 6.66 -7.59
N THR A 125 -4.58 7.76 -7.44
CA THR A 125 -4.50 8.60 -6.24
C THR A 125 -4.99 7.81 -5.03
N LEU A 126 -4.18 7.80 -3.99
CA LEU A 126 -4.56 7.29 -2.67
C LEU A 126 -5.13 8.45 -1.85
N ALA A 127 -6.44 8.46 -1.63
CA ALA A 127 -7.15 9.56 -0.98
C ALA A 127 -7.85 9.07 0.30
N LEU A 128 -7.64 9.79 1.41
CA LEU A 128 -8.27 9.50 2.68
C LEU A 128 -9.74 9.93 2.61
N ALA A 129 -10.65 9.01 2.95
CA ALA A 129 -12.08 9.31 3.05
C ALA A 129 -12.33 10.36 4.16
N PRO A 130 -13.35 11.23 4.00
CA PRO A 130 -13.71 12.24 4.99
C PRO A 130 -13.99 11.63 6.37
#